data_AF-A0A3S0W366-F1
#
_entry.id   AF-A0A3S0W366-F1
#
_cell.length_a   1.000
_cell.length_b   1.000
_cell.length_c   1.000
_cell.angle_alpha   90.00
_cell.angle_beta   90.00
_cell.angle_gamma   90.00
#
_symmetry.space_group_name_H-M   'P 1'
#
loop_
_entity.id
_entity.type
_entity.pdbx_description
1 polymer ?
#
loop_
_entity_poly.entity_id
_entity_poly.type
_entity_poly.pdbx_seq_one_letter_code
_entity_poly.pdbx_strand_id
1 'polypeptide(L)'
;MVQKEIEIQVYGAEQICASCVNLPSSKETYEWLEAALSRKFPDQQFTVAYIDIFNPQDEQKKKDFSKKVIEEDLFYPVVVIEDEIVGEGNPQLKKIVKEMEKLGYKSGR
;
A
#
# COMPACT_ATOMS: atom_id res chain seq x y z
N MET A 1 -6.24 7.68 -25.24
CA MET A 1 -5.16 6.82 -24.70
C MET A 1 -5.61 6.41 -23.30
N VAL A 2 -5.85 5.13 -23.07
CA VAL A 2 -6.32 4.67 -21.75
C VAL A 2 -5.07 4.54 -20.88
N GLN A 3 -4.80 5.57 -20.08
CA GLN A 3 -3.78 5.48 -19.04
C GLN A 3 -4.33 4.48 -18.02
N LYS A 4 -3.66 3.34 -17.87
CA LYS A 4 -4.07 2.28 -16.94
C LYS A 4 -3.74 2.77 -15.53
N GLU A 5 -4.73 3.36 -14.86
CA GLU A 5 -4.60 3.80 -13.47
C GLU A 5 -4.42 2.56 -12.59
N ILE A 6 -3.33 2.55 -11.80
CA ILE A 6 -3.12 1.50 -10.81
C ILE A 6 -3.73 1.93 -9.48
N GLU A 7 -4.31 0.98 -8.77
CA GLU A 7 -4.74 1.14 -7.39
C GLU A 7 -3.67 0.54 -6.47
N ILE A 8 -3.13 1.38 -5.59
CA ILE A 8 -2.24 0.99 -4.51
C ILE A 8 -3.07 0.90 -3.23
N GLN A 9 -3.20 -0.30 -2.70
CA GLN A 9 -3.97 -0.61 -1.52
C GLN A 9 -3.04 -0.73 -0.31
N VAL A 10 -3.18 0.16 0.66
CA VAL A 10 -2.42 0.14 1.91
C VAL A 10 -3.32 -0.44 2.99
N TYR A 11 -3.15 -1.73 3.28
CA TYR A 11 -3.80 -2.45 4.35
C TYR A 11 -3.12 -2.12 5.66
N GLY A 12 -3.83 -1.44 6.56
CA GLY A 12 -3.30 -1.11 7.86
C GLY A 12 -4.39 -1.00 8.89
N ALA A 13 -4.01 -0.58 10.09
CA ALA A 13 -4.95 -0.26 11.15
C ALA A 13 -4.61 1.10 11.76
N GLU A 14 -5.61 1.76 12.32
CA GLU A 14 -5.38 2.95 13.15
C GLU A 14 -4.71 2.59 14.48
N GLN A 15 -4.93 1.37 14.98
CA GLN A 15 -4.16 0.84 16.11
C GLN A 15 -2.74 0.50 15.67
N ILE A 16 -1.75 1.04 16.40
CA ILE A 16 -0.35 0.62 16.28
C ILE A 16 -0.24 -0.80 16.86
N CYS A 17 0.38 -1.71 16.10
CA CYS A 17 0.63 -3.06 16.60
C CYS A 17 1.41 -2.98 17.90
N ALA A 18 0.99 -3.73 18.93
CA ALA A 18 1.67 -3.75 20.23
C ALA A 18 3.17 -4.09 20.10
N SER A 19 3.54 -4.84 19.06
CA SER A 19 4.92 -5.22 18.71
C SER A 19 5.67 -4.15 17.89
N CYS A 20 4.98 -3.15 17.33
CA CYS A 20 5.53 -2.15 16.41
C CYS A 20 5.49 -0.72 16.96
N VAL A 21 5.58 -0.54 18.29
CA VAL A 21 5.63 0.78 18.96
C VAL A 21 6.72 1.75 18.45
N ASN A 22 7.73 1.26 17.72
CA ASN A 22 8.80 2.08 17.14
C ASN A 22 8.68 2.31 15.62
N LEU A 23 7.66 1.74 14.97
CA LEU A 23 7.43 1.90 13.53
C LEU A 23 6.32 2.93 13.29
N PRO A 24 6.37 3.66 12.15
CA PRO A 24 5.36 4.64 11.80
C PRO A 24 3.98 3.97 11.69
N SER A 25 2.95 4.73 12.03
CA SER A 25 1.57 4.26 11.93
C SER A 25 1.21 3.96 10.47
N SER A 26 0.21 3.11 10.26
CA SER A 26 -0.28 2.78 8.91
C SER A 26 -0.66 4.03 8.10
N LYS A 27 -1.26 5.02 8.79
CA LYS A 27 -1.64 6.32 8.23
C LYS A 27 -0.44 7.15 7.77
N GLU A 28 0.60 7.24 8.60
CA GLU A 28 1.84 7.95 8.26
C GLU A 28 2.51 7.31 7.05
N THR A 29 2.52 5.97 6.99
CA THR A 29 3.07 5.23 5.86
C THR A 29 2.28 5.49 4.58
N TYR A 30 0.95 5.52 4.67
CA TYR A 30 0.07 5.89 3.57
C TYR A 30 0.36 7.31 3.05
N GLU A 31 0.38 8.32 3.94
CA GLU A 31 0.63 9.71 3.55
C GLU A 31 2.02 9.90 2.93
N TRP A 32 3.04 9.28 3.53
CA TRP A 32 4.40 9.28 3.00
C TRP A 32 4.46 8.62 1.62
N LEU A 33 3.81 7.46 1.45
CA LEU A 33 3.80 6.71 0.21
C LEU A 33 3.12 7.51 -0.91
N GLU A 34 1.94 8.05 -0.64
CA GLU A 34 1.20 8.90 -1.57
C GLU A 34 2.04 10.09 -2.03
N ALA A 35 2.64 10.83 -1.08
CA ALA A 35 3.50 11.97 -1.38
C ALA A 35 4.76 11.56 -2.17
N ALA A 36 5.39 10.45 -1.83
CA ALA A 36 6.59 9.95 -2.50
C ALA A 36 6.29 9.50 -3.94
N LEU A 37 5.16 8.81 -4.14
CA LEU A 37 4.71 8.38 -5.46
C LEU A 37 4.29 9.57 -6.32
N SER A 38 3.57 10.53 -5.76
CA SER A 38 3.14 11.74 -6.47
C SER A 38 4.33 12.55 -6.98
N ARG A 39 5.41 12.62 -6.19
CA ARG A 39 6.67 13.26 -6.62
C ARG A 39 7.40 12.48 -7.71
N LYS A 40 7.29 11.16 -7.72
CA LYS A 40 8.06 10.28 -8.61
C LYS A 40 7.37 9.99 -9.93
N PHE A 41 6.04 10.07 -9.92
CA PHE A 41 5.15 9.82 -11.04
C PHE A 41 4.16 10.99 -11.21
N PRO A 42 4.62 12.26 -11.35
CA PRO A 42 3.73 13.43 -11.41
C PRO A 42 2.85 13.45 -12.67
N ASP A 43 3.32 12.86 -13.77
CA ASP A 43 2.60 12.78 -15.05
C ASP A 43 1.75 11.50 -15.20
N GLN A 44 1.61 10.69 -14.14
CA GLN A 44 0.91 9.41 -14.21
C GLN A 44 -0.22 9.36 -13.16
N GLN A 45 -1.37 8.86 -13.59
CA GLN A 45 -2.54 8.71 -12.72
C GLN A 45 -2.42 7.40 -11.95
N PHE A 46 -2.39 7.47 -10.62
CA PHE A 46 -2.43 6.35 -9.71
C PHE A 46 -3.32 6.73 -8.51
N THR A 47 -3.93 5.73 -7.90
CA THR A 47 -4.83 5.91 -6.76
C THR A 47 -4.25 5.20 -5.56
N VAL A 48 -4.10 5.88 -4.43
CA VAL A 48 -3.70 5.25 -3.16
C VAL A 48 -4.94 5.13 -2.29
N ALA A 49 -5.31 3.91 -1.94
CA ALA A 49 -6.44 3.60 -1.08
C ALA A 49 -5.90 3.07 0.26
N TYR A 50 -6.40 3.61 1.37
CA TYR A 50 -6.16 3.05 2.70
C TYR A 50 -7.27 2.07 3.06
N ILE A 51 -6.92 0.84 3.37
CA ILE A 51 -7.84 -0.23 3.76
C ILE A 51 -7.58 -0.53 5.23
N ASP A 52 -8.59 -0.34 6.07
CA ASP A 52 -8.50 -0.75 7.46
C ASP A 52 -8.70 -2.27 7.59
N ILE A 53 -7.73 -2.99 8.14
CA ILE A 53 -7.79 -4.45 8.29
C ILE A 53 -8.83 -4.90 9.32
N PHE A 54 -9.17 -4.05 10.29
CA PHE A 54 -10.24 -4.32 11.26
C PHE A 54 -11.62 -3.98 10.68
N ASN A 55 -11.69 -3.04 9.75
CA ASN A 55 -12.91 -2.67 9.05
C ASN A 55 -12.73 -2.65 7.51
N PRO A 56 -12.49 -3.82 6.89
CA PRO A 56 -12.30 -3.91 5.45
C PRO A 56 -13.59 -3.57 4.71
N GLN A 57 -13.48 -2.80 3.63
CA GLN A 57 -14.61 -2.50 2.72
C GLN A 57 -15.22 -3.80 2.14
N ASP A 58 -16.45 -3.73 1.62
CA ASP A 58 -17.27 -4.85 1.09
C ASP A 58 -16.64 -5.70 -0.03
N GLU A 59 -15.40 -5.44 -0.41
CA GLU A 59 -14.67 -6.24 -1.37
C GLU A 59 -14.16 -7.52 -0.71
N GLN A 60 -14.65 -8.66 -1.21
CA GLN A 60 -14.38 -9.97 -0.61
C GLN A 60 -12.89 -10.31 -0.54
N LYS A 61 -12.11 -9.86 -1.54
CA LYS A 61 -10.64 -9.99 -1.56
C LYS A 61 -9.97 -9.20 -0.43
N LYS A 62 -10.31 -7.92 -0.26
CA LYS A 62 -9.78 -7.05 0.80
C LYS A 62 -10.05 -7.64 2.17
N LYS A 63 -11.26 -8.19 2.35
CA LYS A 63 -11.70 -8.81 3.60
C LYS A 63 -10.95 -10.10 3.93
N ASP A 64 -10.78 -11.00 2.95
CA ASP A 64 -10.00 -12.22 3.12
C ASP A 64 -8.54 -11.91 3.48
N PHE A 65 -7.93 -10.95 2.77
CA PHE A 65 -6.56 -10.51 3.02
C PHE A 65 -6.39 -9.88 4.40
N SER A 66 -7.30 -9.00 4.78
CA SER A 66 -7.28 -8.35 6.11
C SER A 66 -7.41 -9.38 7.23
N LYS A 67 -8.29 -10.36 7.05
CA LYS A 67 -8.46 -11.45 8.01
C LYS A 67 -7.20 -12.29 8.12
N LYS A 68 -6.55 -12.60 6.99
CA LYS A 68 -5.26 -13.30 6.95
C LYS A 68 -4.16 -12.52 7.66
N VAL A 69 -4.06 -11.20 7.45
CA VAL A 69 -3.09 -10.32 8.14
C VAL A 69 -3.27 -10.38 9.66
N ILE A 70 -4.51 -10.39 10.14
CA ILE A 70 -4.82 -10.49 11.57
C ILE A 70 -4.60 -11.91 12.10
N GLU A 71 -5.06 -12.95 11.39
CA GLU A 71 -4.95 -14.35 11.81
C GLU A 71 -3.51 -14.86 11.81
N GLU A 72 -2.68 -14.38 10.88
CA GLU A 72 -1.25 -14.73 10.78
C GLU A 72 -0.32 -13.76 11.53
N ASP A 73 -0.86 -12.78 12.26
CA ASP A 73 -0.08 -11.74 12.98
C ASP A 73 0.95 -11.05 12.07
N LEU A 74 0.56 -10.74 10.83
CA LEU A 74 1.44 -10.11 9.84
C LEU A 74 1.71 -8.65 10.23
N PHE A 75 2.91 -8.17 9.87
CA PHE A 75 3.31 -6.80 10.11
C PHE A 75 2.59 -5.84 9.16
N TYR A 76 1.65 -5.06 9.69
CA TYR A 76 1.00 -3.96 9.00
C TYR A 76 1.73 -2.61 9.25
N PRO A 77 1.75 -1.70 8.27
CA PRO A 77 0.97 -1.68 7.02
C PRO A 77 1.50 -2.58 5.90
N VAL A 78 0.58 -3.24 5.19
CA VAL A 78 0.84 -4.05 3.99
C VAL A 78 0.41 -3.27 2.76
N VAL A 79 1.31 -3.09 1.81
CA VAL A 79 1.09 -2.37 0.56
C VAL A 79 0.94 -3.38 -0.57
N VAL A 80 -0.19 -3.31 -1.26
CA VAL A 80 -0.56 -4.18 -2.38
C VAL A 80 -0.81 -3.33 -3.62
N ILE A 81 -0.31 -3.77 -4.77
CA ILE A 81 -0.48 -3.09 -6.06
C ILE A 81 -0.94 -4.14 -7.08
N GLU A 82 -2.05 -3.89 -7.78
CA GLU A 82 -2.65 -4.86 -8.72
C GLU A 82 -2.72 -6.30 -8.16
N ASP A 83 -3.19 -6.48 -6.91
CA ASP A 83 -3.32 -7.79 -6.22
C ASP A 83 -1.97 -8.40 -5.76
N GLU A 84 -0.83 -7.70 -5.96
CA GLU A 84 0.51 -8.17 -5.57
C GLU A 84 1.07 -7.40 -4.36
N ILE A 85 1.58 -8.14 -3.35
CA ILE A 85 2.21 -7.53 -2.18
C ILE A 85 3.59 -6.97 -2.57
N VAL A 86 3.75 -5.65 -2.44
CA VAL A 86 5.02 -4.97 -2.76
C VAL A 86 5.82 -4.55 -1.53
N GLY A 87 5.17 -4.49 -0.36
CA GLY A 87 5.82 -4.16 0.90
C GLY A 87 4.96 -4.46 2.12
N GLU A 88 5.58 -4.84 3.23
CA GLU A 88 4.92 -5.20 4.49
C GLU A 88 5.71 -4.56 5.65
N GLY A 89 5.01 -3.99 6.63
CA GLY A 89 5.56 -3.29 7.79
C GLY A 89 6.32 -2.00 7.43
N ASN A 90 7.48 -2.14 6.80
CA ASN A 90 8.30 -1.02 6.31
C ASN A 90 8.39 -1.05 4.78
N PRO A 91 7.35 -0.61 4.07
CA PRO A 91 7.31 -0.67 2.61
C PRO A 91 8.42 0.19 2.00
N GLN A 92 9.27 -0.46 1.21
CA GLN A 92 10.37 0.24 0.55
C GLN A 92 9.87 0.89 -0.74
N LEU A 93 9.95 2.22 -0.81
CA LEU A 93 9.61 2.98 -2.02
C LEU A 93 10.30 2.43 -3.28
N LYS A 94 11.54 1.90 -3.17
CA LYS A 94 12.24 1.26 -4.29
C LYS A 94 11.50 0.03 -4.85
N LYS A 95 10.90 -0.81 -4.00
CA LYS A 95 10.16 -2.00 -4.45
C LYS A 95 8.87 -1.59 -5.15
N ILE A 96 8.10 -0.71 -4.52
CA ILE A 96 6.87 -0.13 -5.06
C ILE A 96 7.11 0.49 -6.44
N VAL A 97 8.11 1.37 -6.54
CA VAL A 97 8.48 2.03 -7.80
C VAL A 97 8.86 1.00 -8.86
N LYS A 98 9.65 -0.02 -8.50
CA LYS A 98 10.06 -1.07 -9.43
C LYS A 98 8.86 -1.87 -9.94
N GLU A 99 7.87 -2.12 -9.09
CA GLU A 99 6.63 -2.79 -9.50
C GLU A 99 5.84 -1.92 -10.47
N MET A 100 5.65 -0.64 -10.13
CA MET A 100 5.03 0.33 -11.04
C MET A 100 5.78 0.39 -12.38
N GLU A 101 7.11 0.41 -12.36
CA GLU A 101 7.93 0.44 -13.58
C GLU A 101 7.73 -0.81 -14.46
N LYS A 102 7.53 -1.99 -13.87
CA LYS A 102 7.16 -3.20 -14.61
C LYS A 102 5.76 -3.10 -15.22
N LEU A 103 4.83 -2.41 -14.56
CA LEU A 103 3.48 -2.14 -15.07
C LEU A 103 3.48 -1.09 -16.20
N GLY A 104 4.64 -0.49 -16.50
CA GLY A 104 4.81 0.49 -17.58
C GLY A 104 4.90 1.93 -17.10
N TYR A 105 4.91 2.18 -15.79
CA TYR A 105 5.15 3.49 -15.22
C TYR A 105 6.61 3.91 -15.46
N LYS A 106 6.85 5.21 -15.62
CA LYS A 106 8.21 5.73 -15.78
C LYS A 106 8.53 6.66 -14.62
N SER A 107 9.49 6.27 -13.80
CA SER A 107 9.96 7.15 -12.74
C SER A 107 10.72 8.32 -13.37
N GLY A 108 10.28 9.55 -13.07
CA GLY A 108 11.01 10.76 -13.43
C GLY A 108 12.30 10.79 -12.62
N ARG A 109 13.43 10.62 -13.29
CA ARG A 109 14.76 10.58 -12.67
C ARG A 109 15.17 11.92 -12.07
#